data_AF-A0A5N7J897-F1
#
_entry.id   AF-A0A5N7J897-F1
#
_cell.length_a   1.000
_cell.length_b   1.000
_cell.length_c   1.000
_cell.angle_alpha   90.00
_cell.angle_beta   90.00
_cell.angle_gamma   90.00
#
_symmetry.space_group_name_H-M   'P 1'
#
loop_
_entity.id
_entity.type
_entity.pdbx_description
1 polymer ?
#
loop_
_entity_poly.entity_id
_entity_poly.type
_entity_poly.pdbx_seq_one_letter_code
_entity_poly.pdbx_strand_id
1 'polypeptide(L)'
;MKMNLLVILGDKKNSDIDSIKCQAHHIIELFMELLPKYLDIDGSSRITINFKPKGARAQYSTILGTSNYFIEENKLNEYNCLDVEEKEGFILKLIEESLIDIAKRNSRGQEIEDIIRKTYELVIKNNFSLKIKVSKISRKSSCGKFKANVYRYLNKELGEAWCVEIVSKDSKESYVEWITEKPSYLNRKDFFKKSIWQGEEFLIYNRLDKLVRTIKPKFKLEV
;
A
#
# COMPACT_ATOMS: atom_id res chain seq x y z
N MET A 1 -21.54 -0.29 0.57
CA MET A 1 -20.55 0.76 0.93
C MET A 1 -19.26 0.39 0.23
N LYS A 2 -18.43 1.36 -0.20
CA LYS A 2 -17.20 1.05 -0.94
C LYS A 2 -16.12 0.57 0.01
N MET A 3 -15.43 -0.51 -0.35
CA MET A 3 -14.28 -1.00 0.40
C MET A 3 -13.12 0.00 0.26
N ASN A 4 -12.62 0.48 1.40
CA ASN A 4 -11.52 1.46 1.45
C ASN A 4 -10.32 0.96 2.25
N LEU A 5 -10.51 -0.06 3.09
CA LEU A 5 -9.48 -0.56 3.98
C LEU A 5 -9.50 -2.09 4.06
N LEU A 6 -8.36 -2.70 3.73
CA LEU A 6 -8.07 -4.10 4.02
C LEU A 6 -7.01 -4.15 5.12
N VAL A 7 -7.19 -5.05 6.10
CA VAL A 7 -6.21 -5.23 7.18
C VAL A 7 -6.00 -6.72 7.40
N ILE A 8 -4.74 -7.14 7.53
CA ILE A 8 -4.41 -8.45 8.10
C ILE A 8 -3.93 -8.23 9.54
N LEU A 9 -4.55 -8.95 10.48
CA LEU A 9 -4.20 -8.91 11.90
C LEU A 9 -3.72 -10.28 12.36
N GLY A 10 -2.51 -10.35 12.90
CA GLY A 10 -1.99 -11.52 13.59
C GLY A 10 -2.31 -11.54 15.09
N ASP A 11 -1.73 -12.50 15.79
CA ASP A 11 -1.79 -12.54 17.25
C ASP A 11 -0.90 -11.44 17.86
N LYS A 12 -1.40 -10.75 18.89
CA LYS A 12 -0.71 -9.64 19.55
C LYS A 12 0.40 -10.09 20.51
N LYS A 13 0.47 -11.39 20.81
CA LYS A 13 1.35 -11.93 21.85
C LYS A 13 2.83 -12.04 21.45
N ASN A 14 3.15 -12.01 20.16
CA ASN A 14 4.54 -11.99 19.70
C ASN A 14 4.91 -10.57 19.26
N SER A 15 5.85 -9.98 19.99
CA SER A 15 6.32 -8.60 19.85
C SER A 15 7.24 -8.35 18.65
N ASP A 16 7.31 -9.28 17.70
CA ASP A 16 8.36 -9.22 16.68
C ASP A 16 8.02 -8.26 15.55
N ILE A 17 9.10 -7.59 15.13
CA ILE A 17 9.23 -6.82 13.88
C ILE A 17 8.83 -7.68 12.66
N ASP A 18 8.72 -9.00 12.83
CA ASP A 18 8.18 -10.04 11.92
C ASP A 18 6.68 -10.33 12.08
N SER A 19 5.90 -9.44 12.69
CA SER A 19 4.44 -9.63 12.70
C SER A 19 3.91 -9.75 11.27
N ILE A 20 2.99 -10.68 11.03
CA ILE A 20 2.27 -10.84 9.75
C ILE A 20 1.77 -9.50 9.17
N LYS A 21 1.49 -8.52 10.03
CA LYS A 21 1.12 -7.16 9.64
C LYS A 21 2.23 -6.45 8.83
N CYS A 22 3.49 -6.55 9.26
CA CYS A 22 4.63 -5.98 8.54
C CYS A 22 4.83 -6.70 7.20
N GLN A 23 4.81 -8.03 7.22
CA GLN A 23 5.02 -8.87 6.04
C GLN A 23 3.91 -8.73 4.99
N ALA A 24 2.67 -8.47 5.44
CA ALA A 24 1.54 -8.24 4.55
C ALA A 24 1.38 -6.79 4.10
N HIS A 25 2.10 -5.81 4.69
CA HIS A 25 1.83 -4.39 4.49
C HIS A 25 1.90 -3.98 3.02
N HIS A 26 3.03 -4.24 2.35
CA HIS A 26 3.18 -3.85 0.96
C HIS A 26 2.21 -4.61 0.05
N ILE A 27 1.92 -5.88 0.34
CA ILE A 27 0.99 -6.70 -0.45
C ILE A 27 -0.44 -6.14 -0.37
N ILE A 28 -0.89 -5.80 0.84
CA ILE A 28 -2.19 -5.16 1.06
C ILE A 28 -2.26 -3.83 0.32
N GLU A 29 -1.24 -2.99 0.46
CA GLU A 29 -1.24 -1.67 -0.18
C GLU A 29 -1.13 -1.75 -1.71
N LEU A 30 -0.39 -2.72 -2.24
CA LEU A 30 -0.31 -3.04 -3.67
C LEU A 30 -1.68 -3.45 -4.20
N PHE A 31 -2.30 -4.43 -3.53
CA PHE A 31 -3.61 -4.93 -3.90
C PHE A 31 -4.65 -3.80 -3.86
N MET A 32 -4.69 -3.01 -2.79
CA MET A 32 -5.60 -1.89 -2.62
C MET A 32 -5.35 -0.72 -3.59
N GLU A 33 -4.12 -0.55 -4.10
CA GLU A 33 -3.83 0.47 -5.11
C GLU A 33 -4.28 0.02 -6.51
N LEU A 34 -4.20 -1.28 -6.81
CA LEU A 34 -4.63 -1.86 -8.10
C LEU A 34 -6.13 -2.14 -8.15
N LEU A 35 -6.77 -2.34 -6.99
CA LEU A 35 -8.22 -2.59 -6.90
C LEU A 35 -9.02 -1.34 -7.29
N PRO A 36 -10.13 -1.47 -8.05
CA PRO A 36 -11.02 -0.35 -8.35
C PRO A 36 -11.59 0.29 -7.07
N LYS A 37 -11.45 1.61 -6.94
CA LYS A 37 -11.83 2.41 -5.74
C LYS A 37 -13.33 2.40 -5.38
N TYR A 38 -14.17 1.77 -6.18
CA TYR A 38 -15.63 1.76 -6.03
C TYR A 38 -16.19 0.35 -5.82
N LEU A 39 -15.33 -0.65 -5.60
CA LEU A 39 -15.77 -2.02 -5.40
C LEU A 39 -16.52 -2.16 -4.07
N ASP A 40 -17.71 -2.76 -4.13
CA ASP A 40 -18.51 -3.16 -2.96
C ASP A 40 -18.52 -4.69 -2.88
N ILE A 41 -17.83 -5.23 -1.86
CA ILE A 41 -17.68 -6.68 -1.67
C ILE A 41 -18.75 -7.24 -0.72
N ASP A 42 -19.18 -6.46 0.28
CA ASP A 42 -20.09 -6.95 1.33
C ASP A 42 -20.85 -5.83 2.06
N GLY A 43 -20.77 -4.60 1.55
CA GLY A 43 -21.40 -3.45 2.18
C GLY A 43 -20.53 -2.79 3.24
N SER A 44 -19.33 -3.31 3.54
CA SER A 44 -18.38 -2.74 4.50
C SER A 44 -17.35 -1.83 3.82
N SER A 45 -16.96 -0.77 4.52
CA SER A 45 -15.78 0.02 4.12
C SER A 45 -14.46 -0.59 4.59
N ARG A 46 -14.51 -1.57 5.50
CA ARG A 46 -13.34 -2.21 6.11
C ARG A 46 -13.51 -3.72 6.20
N ILE A 47 -12.56 -4.45 5.63
CA ILE A 47 -12.44 -5.90 5.78
C ILE A 47 -11.17 -6.20 6.59
N THR A 48 -11.32 -7.05 7.60
CA THR A 48 -10.22 -7.49 8.46
C THR A 48 -10.06 -9.01 8.31
N ILE A 49 -8.93 -9.43 7.78
CA ILE A 49 -8.51 -10.83 7.75
C ILE A 49 -7.74 -11.12 9.04
N ASN A 50 -8.32 -11.97 9.89
CA ASN A 50 -7.78 -12.39 11.17
C ASN A 50 -6.89 -13.61 10.95
N PHE A 51 -5.58 -13.38 10.93
CA PHE A 51 -4.52 -14.36 10.79
C PHE A 51 -4.19 -14.99 12.15
N LYS A 52 -5.18 -15.68 12.72
CA LYS A 52 -5.09 -16.37 14.01
C LYS A 52 -6.10 -17.51 14.04
N PRO A 53 -5.92 -18.51 14.91
CA PRO A 53 -6.87 -19.62 15.01
C PRO A 53 -8.30 -19.11 15.20
N LYS A 54 -9.18 -19.50 14.28
CA LYS A 54 -10.61 -19.14 14.28
C LYS A 54 -11.29 -19.58 15.58
N GLY A 55 -10.97 -20.78 16.08
CA GLY A 55 -11.66 -21.42 17.20
C GLY A 55 -13.13 -21.65 16.86
N ALA A 56 -14.04 -21.40 17.82
CA ALA A 56 -15.49 -21.56 17.63
C ALA A 56 -16.18 -20.42 16.84
N ARG A 57 -15.42 -19.46 16.28
CA ARG A 57 -15.99 -18.32 15.55
C ARG A 57 -16.44 -18.74 14.15
N ALA A 58 -17.40 -18.04 13.56
CA ALA A 58 -17.73 -18.21 12.14
C ALA A 58 -16.56 -17.78 11.24
N GLN A 59 -16.48 -18.35 10.03
CA GLN A 59 -15.43 -17.99 9.05
C GLN A 59 -15.50 -16.51 8.69
N TYR A 60 -16.72 -16.01 8.53
CA TYR A 60 -17.05 -14.65 8.17
C TYR A 60 -18.10 -14.13 9.15
N SER A 61 -17.91 -12.90 9.62
CA SER A 61 -18.86 -12.19 10.48
C SER A 61 -18.83 -10.70 10.22
N THR A 62 -19.99 -10.07 10.30
CA THR A 62 -20.15 -8.62 10.23
C THR A 62 -20.51 -8.10 11.61
N ILE A 63 -19.70 -7.20 12.15
CA ILE A 63 -19.91 -6.60 13.48
C ILE A 63 -19.71 -5.09 13.34
N LEU A 64 -20.72 -4.31 13.75
CA LEU A 64 -20.69 -2.84 13.74
C LEU A 64 -20.28 -2.24 12.38
N GLY A 65 -20.77 -2.82 11.28
CA GLY A 65 -20.45 -2.36 9.93
C GLY A 65 -19.02 -2.65 9.48
N THR A 66 -18.30 -3.52 10.18
CA THR A 66 -16.98 -4.03 9.79
C THR A 66 -17.02 -5.53 9.57
N SER A 67 -16.27 -5.98 8.57
CA SER A 67 -16.24 -7.38 8.17
C SER A 67 -15.00 -8.05 8.70
N ASN A 68 -15.18 -9.22 9.32
CA ASN A 68 -14.12 -10.03 9.89
C ASN A 68 -14.12 -11.39 9.22
N TYR A 69 -12.98 -11.76 8.66
CA TYR A 69 -12.72 -13.05 8.04
C TYR A 69 -11.64 -13.78 8.85
N PHE A 70 -11.90 -15.00 9.31
CA PHE A 70 -10.96 -15.77 10.15
C PHE A 70 -10.30 -16.86 9.34
N ILE A 71 -8.97 -16.91 9.33
CA ILE A 71 -8.25 -17.93 8.57
C ILE A 71 -8.37 -19.30 9.24
N GLU A 72 -8.45 -20.35 8.42
CA GLU A 72 -8.49 -21.74 8.88
C GLU A 72 -7.13 -22.18 9.43
N GLU A 73 -7.14 -23.11 10.39
CA GLU A 73 -5.93 -23.51 11.12
C GLU A 73 -4.89 -24.20 10.23
N ASN A 74 -5.33 -25.00 9.25
CA ASN A 74 -4.47 -25.59 8.22
C ASN A 74 -3.69 -24.53 7.43
N LYS A 75 -4.32 -23.41 7.05
CA LYS A 75 -3.66 -22.30 6.34
C LYS A 75 -2.64 -21.57 7.20
N LEU A 76 -2.90 -21.44 8.50
CA LEU A 76 -1.92 -20.89 9.44
C LEU A 76 -0.70 -21.81 9.55
N ASN A 77 -0.92 -23.12 9.62
CA ASN A 77 0.15 -24.11 9.67
C ASN A 77 0.97 -24.12 8.37
N GLU A 78 0.30 -24.10 7.22
CA GLU A 78 0.94 -23.99 5.90
C GLU A 78 1.86 -22.77 5.86
N TYR A 79 1.34 -21.60 6.21
CA TYR A 79 2.12 -20.36 6.24
C TYR A 79 3.35 -20.41 7.15
N ASN A 80 3.24 -21.06 8.31
CA ASN A 80 4.34 -21.20 9.26
C ASN A 80 5.46 -22.11 8.73
N CYS A 81 5.15 -22.99 7.77
CA CYS A 81 6.11 -23.87 7.11
C CYS A 81 6.77 -23.24 5.87
N LEU A 82 6.27 -22.12 5.37
CA LEU A 82 6.82 -21.44 4.20
C LEU A 82 8.10 -20.67 4.51
N ASP A 83 8.97 -20.57 3.50
CA ASP A 83 10.11 -19.66 3.56
C ASP A 83 9.69 -18.18 3.35
N VAL A 84 10.65 -17.26 3.45
CA VAL A 84 10.39 -15.81 3.35
C VAL A 84 9.98 -15.38 1.93
N GLU A 85 10.31 -16.18 0.91
CA GLU A 85 10.05 -15.88 -0.50
C GLU A 85 8.64 -16.32 -0.90
N GLU A 86 8.22 -17.49 -0.43
CA GLU A 86 6.90 -18.08 -0.65
C GLU A 86 5.78 -17.34 0.10
N LYS A 87 6.10 -16.72 1.24
CA LYS A 87 5.12 -16.00 2.08
C LYS A 87 4.40 -14.87 1.35
N GLU A 88 5.04 -14.19 0.40
CA GLU A 88 4.38 -13.10 -0.34
C GLU A 88 3.28 -13.62 -1.26
N GLY A 89 3.57 -14.70 -2.00
CA GLY A 89 2.59 -15.39 -2.84
C GLY A 89 1.43 -15.94 -2.01
N PHE A 90 1.74 -16.53 -0.85
CA PHE A 90 0.72 -17.04 0.07
C PHE A 90 -0.21 -15.94 0.58
N ILE A 91 0.33 -14.81 1.06
CA ILE A 91 -0.48 -13.69 1.57
C ILE A 91 -1.37 -13.12 0.46
N LEU A 92 -0.85 -12.97 -0.76
CA LEU A 92 -1.64 -12.47 -1.88
C LEU A 92 -2.80 -13.42 -2.23
N LYS A 93 -2.54 -14.73 -2.30
CA LYS A 93 -3.57 -15.75 -2.52
C LYS A 93 -4.61 -15.77 -1.40
N LEU A 94 -4.16 -15.63 -0.15
CA LEU A 94 -5.04 -15.52 1.00
C LEU A 94 -5.99 -14.32 0.88
N ILE A 95 -5.49 -13.16 0.46
CA ILE A 95 -6.30 -11.96 0.23
C ILE A 95 -7.35 -12.25 -0.86
N GLU A 96 -6.92 -12.77 -2.01
CA GLU A 96 -7.82 -13.11 -3.12
C GLU A 96 -8.93 -14.06 -2.69
N GLU A 97 -8.57 -15.21 -2.12
CA GLU A 97 -9.53 -16.25 -1.70
C GLU A 97 -10.49 -15.72 -0.63
N SER A 98 -10.00 -14.95 0.33
CA SER A 98 -10.84 -14.36 1.38
C SER A 98 -11.85 -13.38 0.79
N LEU A 99 -11.42 -12.50 -0.12
CA LEU A 99 -12.31 -11.51 -0.74
C LEU A 99 -13.34 -12.17 -1.66
N ILE A 100 -12.95 -13.22 -2.41
CA ILE A 100 -13.88 -14.00 -3.24
C ILE A 100 -14.92 -14.72 -2.37
N ASP A 101 -14.51 -15.37 -1.28
CA ASP A 101 -15.46 -16.05 -0.38
C ASP A 101 -16.46 -15.06 0.23
N ILE A 102 -15.97 -13.89 0.66
CA ILE A 102 -16.85 -12.80 1.15
C ILE A 102 -17.82 -12.35 0.05
N ALA A 103 -17.35 -12.10 -1.18
CA ALA A 103 -18.21 -11.68 -2.29
C ALA A 103 -19.31 -12.70 -2.60
N LYS A 104 -18.97 -14.00 -2.56
CA LYS A 104 -19.91 -15.12 -2.75
C LYS A 104 -20.97 -15.16 -1.66
N ARG A 105 -20.57 -15.07 -0.39
CA ARG A 105 -21.49 -15.05 0.77
C ARG A 105 -22.48 -13.88 0.72
N ASN A 106 -22.10 -12.77 0.08
CA ASN A 106 -22.92 -11.58 -0.06
C ASN A 106 -23.54 -11.42 -1.47
N SER A 107 -23.54 -12.49 -2.28
CA SER A 107 -24.18 -12.56 -3.60
C SER A 107 -23.82 -11.39 -4.53
N ARG A 108 -22.55 -10.96 -4.53
CA ARG A 108 -22.08 -9.82 -5.33
C ARG A 108 -21.92 -10.12 -6.83
N GLY A 109 -21.97 -11.39 -7.21
CA GLY A 109 -21.92 -11.85 -8.60
C GLY A 109 -20.50 -12.02 -9.14
N GLN A 110 -20.42 -12.71 -10.28
CA GLN A 110 -19.16 -13.13 -10.91
C GLN A 110 -18.26 -11.95 -11.30
N GLU A 111 -18.83 -10.81 -11.70
CA GLU A 111 -18.07 -9.62 -12.10
C GLU A 111 -17.13 -9.14 -10.98
N ILE A 112 -17.60 -9.15 -9.74
CA ILE A 112 -16.81 -8.73 -8.58
C ILE A 112 -15.68 -9.73 -8.31
N GLU A 113 -15.95 -11.03 -8.45
CA GLU A 113 -14.91 -12.06 -8.33
C GLU A 113 -13.84 -11.90 -9.42
N ASP A 114 -14.24 -11.62 -10.67
CA ASP A 114 -13.31 -11.43 -11.79
C ASP A 114 -12.44 -10.18 -11.61
N ILE A 115 -12.98 -9.11 -11.02
CA ILE A 115 -12.19 -7.93 -10.65
C ILE A 115 -11.14 -8.28 -9.59
N ILE A 116 -11.50 -9.09 -8.59
CA ILE A 116 -10.58 -9.54 -7.54
C ILE A 116 -9.46 -10.39 -8.17
N ARG A 117 -9.78 -11.37 -9.04
CA ARG A 117 -8.80 -12.21 -9.75
C ARG A 117 -7.88 -11.40 -10.67
N LYS A 118 -8.44 -10.45 -11.44
CA LYS A 118 -7.63 -9.54 -12.27
C LYS A 118 -6.68 -8.70 -11.43
N THR A 119 -7.10 -8.28 -10.24
CA THR A 119 -6.24 -7.52 -9.32
C THR A 119 -5.10 -8.40 -8.80
N TYR A 120 -5.38 -9.66 -8.44
CA TYR A 120 -4.36 -10.66 -8.10
C TYR A 120 -3.33 -10.82 -9.22
N GLU A 121 -3.77 -11.03 -10.46
CA GLU A 121 -2.90 -11.17 -11.63
C GLU A 121 -2.04 -9.91 -11.87
N LEU A 122 -2.60 -8.72 -11.65
CA LEU A 122 -1.86 -7.48 -11.76
C LEU A 122 -0.75 -7.36 -10.70
N VAL A 123 -0.97 -7.81 -9.46
CA VAL A 123 0.09 -7.82 -8.44
C VAL A 123 1.24 -8.73 -8.86
N ILE A 124 0.93 -9.94 -9.34
CA ILE A 124 1.92 -10.89 -9.87
C ILE A 124 2.66 -10.31 -11.07
N LYS A 125 1.95 -9.72 -12.03
CA LYS A 125 2.53 -9.11 -13.24
C LYS A 125 3.49 -7.96 -12.91
N ASN A 126 3.23 -7.23 -11.83
CA ASN A 126 4.11 -6.16 -11.35
C ASN A 126 5.21 -6.68 -10.41
N ASN A 127 5.35 -7.99 -10.25
CA ASN A 127 6.36 -8.64 -9.41
C ASN A 127 6.41 -8.05 -7.99
N PHE A 128 5.24 -7.88 -7.36
CA PHE A 128 5.10 -7.31 -6.03
C PHE A 128 5.76 -5.93 -5.85
N SER A 129 5.83 -5.12 -6.92
CA SER A 129 6.49 -3.82 -6.89
C SER A 129 5.74 -2.76 -7.69
N LEU A 130 5.44 -1.63 -7.07
CA LEU A 130 4.84 -0.47 -7.75
C LEU A 130 5.55 0.83 -7.41
N LYS A 131 5.82 1.63 -8.45
CA LYS A 131 6.20 3.05 -8.36
C LYS A 131 5.01 3.91 -8.79
N ILE A 132 4.34 4.55 -7.83
CA ILE A 132 3.10 5.30 -8.06
C ILE A 132 3.41 6.80 -8.03
N LYS A 133 3.10 7.51 -9.11
CA LYS A 133 3.24 8.96 -9.15
C LYS A 133 2.11 9.66 -8.39
N VAL A 134 2.48 10.57 -7.49
CA VAL A 134 1.54 11.33 -6.67
C VAL A 134 1.41 12.75 -7.21
N SER A 135 0.59 12.89 -8.26
CA SER A 135 0.38 14.16 -8.97
C SER A 135 -0.12 15.29 -8.07
N LYS A 136 -0.94 14.98 -7.04
CA LYS A 136 -1.49 15.97 -6.10
C LYS A 136 -0.42 16.82 -5.41
N ILE A 137 0.79 16.31 -5.24
CA ILE A 137 1.93 17.00 -4.62
C ILE A 137 3.18 17.04 -5.52
N SER A 138 3.05 16.69 -6.80
CA SER A 138 4.10 16.92 -7.79
C SER A 138 3.94 18.33 -8.38
N ARG A 139 5.02 19.08 -8.54
CA ARG A 139 4.98 20.50 -8.96
C ARG A 139 6.15 20.88 -9.85
N LYS A 140 5.91 21.81 -10.78
CA LYS A 140 6.97 22.54 -11.49
C LYS A 140 7.31 23.81 -10.69
N SER A 141 8.58 24.23 -10.72
CA SER A 141 8.97 25.52 -10.16
C SER A 141 8.36 26.67 -10.98
N SER A 142 8.19 27.83 -10.36
CA SER A 142 7.65 29.03 -11.01
C SER A 142 8.52 29.51 -12.18
N CYS A 143 9.84 29.42 -12.02
CA CYS A 143 10.82 29.70 -13.07
C CYS A 143 10.88 28.62 -14.16
N GLY A 144 10.17 27.51 -14.00
CA GLY A 144 10.11 26.43 -14.98
C GLY A 144 11.36 25.55 -15.10
N LYS A 145 12.47 25.91 -14.43
CA LYS A 145 13.75 25.19 -14.43
C LYS A 145 13.68 23.79 -13.83
N PHE A 146 12.85 23.60 -12.79
CA PHE A 146 12.77 22.35 -12.05
C PHE A 146 11.37 21.74 -12.10
N LYS A 147 11.32 20.41 -12.07
CA LYS A 147 10.10 19.64 -11.88
C LYS A 147 10.31 18.59 -10.80
N ALA A 148 9.58 18.71 -9.70
CA ALA A 148 9.53 17.72 -8.64
C ALA A 148 8.39 16.73 -8.92
N ASN A 149 8.75 15.46 -9.15
CA ASN A 149 7.80 14.34 -9.21
C ASN A 149 7.87 13.58 -7.89
N VAL A 150 6.75 13.51 -7.17
CA VAL A 150 6.68 12.74 -5.93
C VAL A 150 6.18 11.34 -6.25
N TYR A 151 6.84 10.33 -5.70
CA TYR A 151 6.48 8.92 -5.88
C TYR A 151 6.29 8.21 -4.55
N ARG A 152 5.34 7.27 -4.54
CA ARG A 152 5.16 6.25 -3.52
C ARG A 152 5.64 4.92 -4.09
N TYR A 153 6.51 4.24 -3.38
CA TYR A 153 7.01 2.90 -3.69
C TYR A 153 6.39 1.90 -2.73
N LEU A 154 5.97 0.76 -3.27
CA LEU A 154 5.45 -0.38 -2.52
C LEU A 154 6.17 -1.64 -3.01
N ASN A 155 6.95 -2.29 -2.16
CA ASN A 155 7.61 -3.57 -2.43
C ASN A 155 8.18 -4.19 -1.13
N LYS A 156 8.69 -5.42 -1.20
CA LYS A 156 9.28 -6.15 -0.07
C LYS A 156 10.42 -5.40 0.61
N GLU A 157 11.37 -4.87 -0.16
CA GLU A 157 12.58 -4.21 0.36
C GLU A 157 12.27 -2.93 1.14
N LEU A 158 11.25 -2.19 0.70
CA LEU A 158 10.91 -0.87 1.23
C LEU A 158 9.71 -0.90 2.18
N GLY A 159 8.86 -1.93 2.10
CA GLY A 159 7.49 -1.90 2.62
C GLY A 159 6.69 -0.84 1.87
N GLU A 160 6.62 0.35 2.45
CA GLU A 160 6.16 1.58 1.82
C GLU A 160 7.18 2.70 2.00
N ALA A 161 7.61 3.32 0.89
CA ALA A 161 8.53 4.45 0.92
C ALA A 161 8.10 5.57 -0.02
N TRP A 162 8.51 6.80 0.29
CA TRP A 162 8.18 7.98 -0.50
C TRP A 162 9.45 8.73 -0.90
N CYS A 163 9.53 9.20 -2.14
CA CYS A 163 10.64 10.02 -2.62
C CYS A 163 10.18 11.16 -3.51
N VAL A 164 11.08 12.11 -3.73
CA VAL A 164 10.97 13.13 -4.77
C VAL A 164 12.07 12.92 -5.79
N GLU A 165 11.69 12.85 -7.05
CA GLU A 165 12.59 12.94 -8.19
C GLU A 165 12.50 14.37 -8.75
N ILE A 166 13.54 15.16 -8.55
CA ILE A 166 13.67 16.49 -9.12
C ILE A 166 14.40 16.37 -10.45
N VAL A 167 13.76 16.84 -11.51
CA VAL A 167 14.33 16.90 -12.86
C VAL A 167 14.68 18.35 -13.19
N SER A 168 15.93 18.58 -13.56
CA SER A 168 16.38 19.83 -14.18
C SER A 168 15.98 19.82 -15.65
N LYS A 169 15.30 20.85 -16.12
CA LYS A 169 15.01 20.98 -17.55
C LYS A 169 16.21 21.42 -18.36
N ASP A 170 17.13 22.15 -17.73
CA ASP A 170 18.27 22.75 -18.41
C ASP A 170 19.32 21.67 -18.70
N SER A 171 19.68 20.87 -17.67
CA SER A 171 20.66 19.78 -17.80
C SER A 171 20.06 18.42 -18.15
N LYS A 172 18.72 18.27 -18.07
CA LYS A 172 18.01 16.97 -18.14
C LYS A 172 18.42 15.95 -17.08
N GLU A 173 19.21 16.35 -16.10
CA GLU A 173 19.59 15.50 -14.97
C GLU A 173 18.40 15.30 -14.02
N SER A 174 18.44 14.18 -13.28
CA SER A 174 17.49 13.88 -12.23
C SER A 174 18.20 13.59 -10.91
N TYR A 175 17.63 14.10 -9.82
CA TYR A 175 18.06 13.87 -8.45
C TYR A 175 16.93 13.24 -7.67
N VAL A 176 17.19 12.15 -6.93
CA VAL A 176 16.20 11.47 -6.11
C VAL A 176 16.53 11.67 -4.63
N GLU A 177 15.56 12.15 -3.86
CA GLU A 177 15.65 12.25 -2.41
C GLU A 177 14.51 11.48 -1.73
N TRP A 178 14.85 10.62 -0.77
CA TRP A 178 13.87 9.87 0.02
C TRP A 178 13.28 10.75 1.12
N ILE A 179 11.95 10.79 1.20
CA ILE A 179 11.20 11.57 2.20
C ILE A 179 11.06 10.79 3.50
N THR A 180 10.83 9.48 3.39
CA THR A 180 10.57 8.58 4.52
C THR A 180 11.73 7.62 4.76
N GLU A 181 11.84 7.15 6.00
CA GLU A 181 12.70 6.02 6.37
C GLU A 181 12.26 4.73 5.65
N LYS A 182 13.20 3.79 5.55
CA LYS A 182 13.07 2.52 4.84
C LYS A 182 13.77 1.41 5.66
N PRO A 183 13.18 0.22 5.83
CA PRO A 183 11.80 -0.12 5.45
C PRO A 183 10.77 0.60 6.33
N SER A 184 9.53 0.74 5.86
CA SER A 184 8.44 1.29 6.67
C SER A 184 7.12 0.56 6.39
N TYR A 185 6.39 0.21 7.43
CA TYR A 185 5.14 -0.56 7.36
C TYR A 185 3.93 0.28 7.81
N LEU A 186 3.97 1.57 7.48
CA LEU A 186 2.92 2.53 7.82
C LEU A 186 2.30 3.05 6.54
N ASN A 187 0.97 2.91 6.43
CA ASN A 187 0.22 3.52 5.34
C ASN A 187 0.27 5.06 5.48
N ARG A 188 0.94 5.73 4.54
CA ARG A 188 1.09 7.19 4.48
C ARG A 188 0.40 7.82 3.27
N LYS A 189 -0.53 7.12 2.61
CA LYS A 189 -1.27 7.57 1.41
C LYS A 189 -1.87 8.98 1.56
N ASP A 190 -2.42 9.26 2.74
CA ASP A 190 -3.04 10.55 3.08
C ASP A 190 -2.20 11.41 4.05
N PHE A 191 -1.00 10.97 4.39
CA PHE A 191 -0.10 11.74 5.26
C PHE A 191 0.41 12.99 4.55
N PHE A 192 0.89 12.87 3.32
CA PHE A 192 1.37 13.99 2.51
C PHE A 192 0.22 14.67 1.76
N LYS A 193 0.08 15.98 1.94
CA LYS A 193 -1.09 16.73 1.44
C LYS A 193 -0.74 17.85 0.48
N LYS A 194 0.34 18.59 0.75
CA LYS A 194 0.70 19.80 0.02
C LYS A 194 2.20 19.85 -0.25
N SER A 195 2.57 20.48 -1.36
CA SER A 195 3.94 20.85 -1.67
C SER A 195 3.99 22.19 -2.38
N ILE A 196 5.10 22.90 -2.21
CA ILE A 196 5.37 24.20 -2.85
C ILE A 196 6.84 24.30 -3.23
N TRP A 197 7.13 25.14 -4.22
CA TRP A 197 8.48 25.64 -4.46
C TRP A 197 8.65 26.97 -3.73
N GLN A 198 9.74 27.13 -3.00
CA GLN A 198 10.16 28.39 -2.38
C GLN A 198 11.58 28.70 -2.87
N GLY A 199 11.69 29.60 -3.84
CA GLY A 199 12.93 29.76 -4.61
C GLY A 199 13.29 28.45 -5.32
N GLU A 200 14.47 27.93 -5.02
CA GLU A 200 14.98 26.65 -5.54
C GLU A 200 14.70 25.47 -4.61
N GLU A 201 14.02 25.69 -3.49
CA GLU A 201 13.71 24.64 -2.52
C GLU A 201 12.33 24.05 -2.77
N PHE A 202 12.24 22.73 -2.70
CA PHE A 202 10.97 22.03 -2.77
C PHE A 202 10.54 21.58 -1.37
N LEU A 203 9.39 22.09 -0.92
CA LEU A 203 8.87 21.89 0.42
C LEU A 203 7.67 20.93 0.39
N ILE A 204 7.65 19.95 1.29
CA ILE A 204 6.55 18.99 1.45
C ILE A 204 5.93 19.12 2.83
N TYR A 205 4.59 19.20 2.86
CA TYR A 205 3.78 19.34 4.07
C TYR A 205 2.87 18.14 4.25
N ASN A 206 2.65 17.78 5.51
CA ASN A 206 1.67 16.76 5.88
C ASN A 206 0.24 17.34 5.92
N ARG A 207 -0.74 16.48 6.21
CA ARG A 207 -2.17 16.83 6.33
C ARG A 207 -2.51 17.83 7.44
N LEU A 208 -1.58 18.11 8.35
CA LEU A 208 -1.72 19.08 9.44
C LEU A 208 -0.94 20.37 9.14
N ASP A 209 -0.60 20.61 7.88
CA ASP A 209 0.21 21.74 7.41
C ASP A 209 1.59 21.88 8.08
N LYS A 210 2.12 20.78 8.66
CA LYS A 210 3.49 20.76 9.18
C LYS A 210 4.45 20.42 8.06
N LEU A 211 5.54 21.20 7.96
CA LEU A 211 6.66 20.92 7.06
C LEU A 211 7.32 19.60 7.46
N VAL A 212 7.45 18.67 6.50
CA VAL A 212 8.05 17.34 6.71
C VAL A 212 9.47 17.30 6.14
N ARG A 213 9.67 17.86 4.95
CA ARG A 213 10.96 17.89 4.26
C ARG A 213 11.12 19.16 3.43
N THR A 214 12.37 19.61 3.39
CA THR A 214 12.89 20.63 2.48
C THR A 214 13.95 19.97 1.62
N ILE A 215 13.77 20.03 0.31
CA ILE A 215 14.61 19.36 -0.67
C ILE A 215 15.27 20.43 -1.53
N LYS A 216 16.61 20.45 -1.53
CA LYS A 216 17.39 21.35 -2.37
C LYS A 216 17.97 20.54 -3.54
N PRO A 217 17.66 20.88 -4.80
CA PRO A 217 18.22 20.18 -5.94
C PRO A 217 19.75 20.26 -5.92
N LYS A 218 20.42 19.10 -6.00
CA LYS A 218 21.88 18.99 -6.08
C LYS A 218 22.24 18.55 -7.50
N PHE A 219 22.21 19.48 -8.44
CA PHE A 219 22.77 19.26 -9.77
C PHE A 219 24.24 19.72 -9.75
N LYS A 220 25.11 18.97 -10.43
CA LYS A 220 26.48 19.45 -10.61
C LYS A 220 26.39 20.65 -11.56
N LEU A 221 26.81 21.82 -11.10
CA LEU A 221 27.11 22.92 -12.01
C LEU A 221 28.42 22.52 -12.69
N GLU A 222 28.37 22.19 -13.98
CA GLU A 222 29.58 22.26 -14.80
C GLU A 222 29.99 23.74 -14.83
N VAL A 223 31.16 24.02 -14.26
CA VAL A 223 31.81 25.34 -14.25
C VAL A 223 32.62 25.50 -15.52
#